data_AF-A0A7S1V2J3-F1
#
_entry.id   AF-A0A7S1V2J3-F1
#
_cell.length_a   1.000
_cell.length_b   1.000
_cell.length_c   1.000
_cell.angle_alpha   90.00
_cell.angle_beta   90.00
_cell.angle_gamma   90.00
#
_symmetry.space_group_name_H-M   'P 1'
#
loop_
_entity.id
_entity.type
_entity.pdbx_description
1 polymer ?
#
loop_
_entity_poly.entity_id
_entity_poly.type
_entity_poly.pdbx_seq_one_letter_code
_entity_poly.pdbx_strand_id
1 'polypeptide(L)'
;LVPPETTRLYARLAVLVLREAAQRGERFTLIGLTRAVQCKGSFAQLAHDALAAEGKELPKGKLALSTDQVESIVMQLLLARVLGVKVGGTRFRATGYIDLDSVRSHAYLAGDLPVTLVIPTTYKREPATGEG
;
A
#
# COMPACT_ATOMS: atom_id res chain seq x y z
N LEU A 1 8.97 15.88 6.14
CA LEU A 1 7.74 15.11 5.83
C LEU A 1 7.72 14.80 4.34
N VAL A 2 7.29 13.61 3.94
CA VAL A 2 7.12 13.27 2.52
C VAL A 2 6.08 14.22 1.91
N PRO A 3 6.27 14.70 0.66
CA PRO A 3 5.30 15.57 0.01
C PRO A 3 3.89 14.94 0.00
N PRO A 4 2.82 15.67 0.36
CA PRO A 4 1.46 15.13 0.42
C PRO A 4 0.98 14.52 -0.90
N GLU A 5 1.42 15.06 -2.04
CA GLU A 5 1.10 14.52 -3.35
C GLU A 5 1.72 13.14 -3.58
N THR A 6 2.98 12.96 -3.17
CA THR A 6 3.65 11.65 -3.21
C THR A 6 2.96 10.66 -2.28
N THR A 7 2.64 11.07 -1.05
CA THR A 7 1.93 10.22 -0.09
C THR A 7 0.56 9.79 -0.63
N ARG A 8 -0.21 10.72 -1.22
CA ARG A 8 -1.51 10.42 -1.85
C ARG A 8 -1.37 9.51 -3.06
N LEU A 9 -0.34 9.70 -3.90
CA LEU A 9 -0.08 8.84 -5.04
C LEU A 9 0.14 7.39 -4.61
N TYR A 10 1.03 7.17 -3.64
CA TYR A 10 1.35 5.84 -3.13
C TYR A 10 0.16 5.18 -2.41
N ALA A 11 -0.63 5.97 -1.67
CA ALA A 11 -1.84 5.48 -1.02
C ALA A 11 -2.91 5.08 -2.05
N ARG A 12 -3.12 5.90 -3.08
CA ARG A 12 -4.02 5.55 -4.19
C ARG A 12 -3.53 4.30 -4.92
N LEU A 13 -2.22 4.21 -5.19
CA LEU A 13 -1.62 3.05 -5.83
C LEU A 13 -1.85 1.76 -5.02
N ALA A 14 -1.75 1.79 -3.69
CA ALA A 14 -2.05 0.63 -2.85
C ALA A 14 -3.49 0.11 -3.04
N VAL A 15 -4.46 1.03 -3.12
CA VAL A 15 -5.87 0.68 -3.36
C VAL A 15 -6.07 0.14 -4.79
N LEU A 16 -5.44 0.76 -5.78
CA LEU A 16 -5.52 0.33 -7.17
C LEU A 16 -4.90 -1.05 -7.41
N VAL A 17 -3.73 -1.30 -6.83
CA VAL A 17 -3.05 -2.61 -6.90
C VAL A 17 -3.94 -3.70 -6.32
N LEU A 18 -4.57 -3.47 -5.16
CA LEU A 18 -5.49 -4.45 -4.58
C LEU A 18 -6.75 -4.65 -5.42
N ARG A 19 -7.28 -3.60 -6.05
CA ARG A 19 -8.42 -3.69 -6.96
C ARG A 19 -8.09 -4.56 -8.18
N GLU A 20 -6.93 -4.32 -8.78
CA GLU A 20 -6.42 -5.10 -9.92
C GLU A 20 -6.15 -6.56 -9.51
N ALA A 21 -5.52 -6.76 -8.36
CA ALA A 21 -5.27 -8.10 -7.81
C ALA A 21 -6.56 -8.89 -7.60
N ALA A 22 -7.59 -8.25 -7.04
CA ALA A 22 -8.89 -8.87 -6.82
C ALA A 22 -9.53 -9.31 -8.14
N GLN A 23 -9.38 -8.54 -9.23
CA GLN A 23 -9.85 -8.91 -10.56
C GLN A 23 -9.09 -10.12 -11.12
N ARG A 24 -7.80 -10.27 -10.77
CA ARG A 24 -6.95 -11.40 -11.16
C ARG A 24 -7.02 -12.61 -10.21
N GLY A 25 -7.81 -12.51 -9.13
CA GLY A 25 -7.87 -13.53 -8.08
C GLY A 25 -6.61 -13.64 -7.21
N GLU A 26 -5.72 -12.64 -7.26
CA GLU A 26 -4.50 -12.57 -6.48
C GLU A 26 -4.75 -11.97 -5.10
N ARG A 27 -3.99 -12.42 -4.08
CA ARG A 27 -4.07 -11.92 -2.71
C ARG A 27 -2.70 -11.49 -2.22
N PHE A 28 -2.67 -10.37 -1.49
CA PHE A 28 -1.43 -9.82 -0.96
C PHE A 28 -1.34 -9.96 0.55
N THR A 29 -0.17 -10.37 1.05
CA THR A 29 0.23 -10.03 2.42
C THR A 29 0.66 -8.56 2.47
N LEU A 30 0.82 -8.01 3.66
CA LEU A 30 1.36 -6.66 3.85
C LEU A 30 2.68 -6.45 3.06
N ILE A 31 3.62 -7.38 3.21
CA ILE A 31 4.93 -7.32 2.53
C ILE A 31 4.74 -7.38 1.00
N GLY A 32 3.85 -8.24 0.52
CA GLY A 32 3.57 -8.36 -0.91
C GLY A 32 2.99 -7.07 -1.48
N LEU A 33 2.01 -6.47 -0.79
CA LEU A 33 1.42 -5.20 -1.19
C LEU A 33 2.46 -4.06 -1.18
N THR A 34 3.28 -3.96 -0.12
CA THR A 34 4.34 -2.95 -0.04
C THR A 34 5.32 -3.06 -1.22
N ARG A 35 5.71 -4.28 -1.62
CA ARG A 35 6.58 -4.50 -2.78
C ARG A 35 5.90 -4.13 -4.10
N ALA A 36 4.63 -4.45 -4.25
CA ALA A 36 3.84 -4.10 -5.43
C ALA A 36 3.71 -2.59 -5.59
N VAL A 37 3.37 -1.87 -4.52
CA VAL A 37 3.27 -0.40 -4.52
C VAL A 37 4.62 0.26 -4.80
N GLN A 38 5.72 -0.34 -4.34
CA GLN A 38 7.06 0.11 -4.70
C GLN A 38 7.48 -0.24 -6.15
N CYS A 39 6.62 -0.93 -6.90
CA CYS A 39 6.88 -1.37 -8.27
C CYS A 39 8.16 -2.20 -8.39
N LYS A 40 8.43 -3.07 -7.40
CA LYS A 40 9.64 -3.90 -7.34
C LYS A 40 9.37 -5.35 -7.73
N GLY A 41 10.33 -5.93 -8.46
CA GLY A 41 10.33 -7.35 -8.80
C GLY A 41 9.16 -7.74 -9.71
N SER A 42 8.60 -8.93 -9.48
CA SER A 42 7.50 -9.48 -10.27
C SER A 42 6.18 -8.70 -10.19
N PHE A 43 6.04 -7.78 -9.21
CA PHE A 43 4.82 -7.01 -9.01
C PHE A 43 4.81 -5.65 -9.72
N ALA A 44 5.90 -5.28 -10.40
CA ALA A 44 5.98 -4.03 -11.13
C ALA A 44 4.89 -3.95 -12.20
N GLN A 45 4.68 -5.03 -12.96
CA GLN A 45 3.67 -5.09 -14.02
C GLN A 45 2.26 -4.83 -13.46
N LEU A 46 1.92 -5.44 -12.32
CA LEU A 46 0.61 -5.25 -11.69
C LEU A 46 0.37 -3.79 -11.28
N ALA A 47 1.39 -3.12 -10.75
CA ALA A 47 1.30 -1.71 -10.38
C ALA A 47 1.17 -0.78 -11.60
N HIS A 48 1.86 -1.11 -12.70
CA HIS A 48 1.69 -0.41 -13.98
C HIS A 48 0.29 -0.60 -14.55
N ASP A 49 -0.21 -1.84 -14.58
CA ASP A 49 -1.54 -2.17 -15.09
C ASP A 49 -2.63 -1.45 -14.29
N ALA A 50 -2.52 -1.46 -12.96
CA ALA A 50 -3.45 -0.81 -12.05
C ALA A 50 -3.53 0.72 -12.26
N LEU A 51 -2.42 1.36 -12.65
CA LEU A 51 -2.39 2.79 -12.98
C LEU A 51 -2.88 3.08 -14.39
N ALA A 52 -2.50 2.23 -15.36
CA ALA A 52 -2.98 2.33 -16.73
C ALA A 52 -4.51 2.25 -16.81
N ALA A 53 -5.13 1.39 -16.01
CA ALA A 53 -6.59 1.29 -15.89
C ALA A 53 -7.27 2.58 -15.38
N GLU A 54 -6.55 3.47 -14.70
CA GLU A 54 -7.03 4.77 -14.24
C GLU A 54 -6.59 5.93 -15.15
N GLY A 55 -5.96 5.63 -16.29
CA GLY A 55 -5.39 6.65 -17.18
C GLY A 55 -4.23 7.43 -16.53
N LYS A 56 -3.54 6.83 -15.56
CA LYS A 56 -2.41 7.44 -14.83
C LYS A 56 -1.12 6.70 -15.15
N GLU A 57 0.01 7.41 -15.05
CA GLU A 57 1.34 6.80 -15.13
C GLU A 57 2.10 6.99 -13.82
N LEU A 58 3.03 6.08 -13.52
CA LEU A 58 4.02 6.35 -12.47
C LEU A 58 4.91 7.50 -12.93
N PRO A 59 5.16 8.50 -12.07
CA PRO A 59 6.15 9.51 -12.37
C PRO A 59 7.50 8.84 -12.66
N LYS A 60 8.02 9.05 -13.87
CA LYS A 60 9.35 8.58 -14.27
C LYS A 60 10.39 9.37 -13.48
N GLY A 61 10.83 8.82 -12.35
CA GLY A 61 11.79 9.51 -11.50
C GLY A 61 11.80 9.03 -10.06
N LYS A 62 12.89 9.38 -9.36
CA LYS A 62 13.35 8.86 -8.07
C LYS A 62 12.53 9.33 -6.86
N LEU A 63 11.20 9.24 -6.90
CA LEU A 63 10.36 9.31 -5.70
C LEU A 63 10.08 7.89 -5.22
N ALA A 64 11.13 7.16 -4.88
CA ALA A 64 11.02 5.84 -4.28
C ALA A 64 10.90 6.02 -2.75
N LEU A 65 9.68 5.92 -2.22
CA LEU A 65 9.48 5.83 -0.78
C LEU A 65 10.19 4.57 -0.26
N SER A 66 10.78 4.67 0.93
CA SER A 66 11.34 3.50 1.60
C SER A 66 10.26 2.46 1.90
N THR A 67 10.67 1.20 2.14
CA THR A 67 9.71 0.13 2.47
C THR A 67 8.87 0.50 3.69
N ASP A 68 9.51 1.03 4.73
CA ASP A 68 8.86 1.47 5.96
C ASP A 68 7.87 2.62 5.71
N GLN A 69 8.20 3.56 4.80
CA GLN A 69 7.29 4.64 4.43
C GLN A 69 6.05 4.11 3.71
N VAL A 70 6.21 3.17 2.79
CA VAL A 70 5.07 2.54 2.09
C VAL A 70 4.26 1.68 3.04
N GLU A 71 4.90 0.92 3.94
CA GLU A 71 4.21 0.15 4.97
C GLU A 71 3.40 1.07 5.89
N SER A 72 3.95 2.20 6.30
CA SER A 72 3.22 3.20 7.10
C SER A 72 2.00 3.75 6.36
N ILE A 73 2.10 3.98 5.05
CA ILE A 73 0.93 4.35 4.22
C ILE A 73 -0.14 3.26 4.27
N VAL A 74 0.24 2.00 4.04
CA VAL A 74 -0.69 0.87 4.06
C VAL A 74 -1.34 0.71 5.45
N MET A 75 -0.57 0.88 6.52
CA MET A 75 -1.08 0.84 7.90
C MET A 75 -2.08 1.97 8.17
N GLN A 76 -1.79 3.19 7.73
CA GLN A 76 -2.74 4.31 7.88
C GLN A 76 -4.03 4.07 7.07
N LEU A 77 -3.95 3.43 5.90
CA LEU A 77 -5.13 3.04 5.14
C LEU A 77 -5.94 1.91 5.82
N LEU A 78 -5.28 0.98 6.51
CA LEU A 78 -5.92 -0.05 7.34
C LEU A 78 -6.64 0.60 8.55
N LEU A 79 -5.98 1.53 9.23
CA LEU A 79 -6.58 2.28 10.35
C LEU A 79 -7.76 3.14 9.88
N ALA A 80 -7.65 3.74 8.70
CA ALA A 80 -8.74 4.47 8.05
C ALA A 80 -9.80 3.54 7.43
N ARG A 81 -9.68 2.21 7.59
CA ARG A 81 -10.56 1.17 7.06
C ARG A 81 -10.83 1.31 5.56
N VAL A 82 -9.93 1.93 4.82
CA VAL A 82 -9.93 1.88 3.35
C VAL A 82 -9.52 0.47 2.91
N LEU A 83 -8.61 -0.12 3.67
CA LEU A 83 -8.17 -1.51 3.56
C LEU A 83 -8.65 -2.31 4.77
N GLY A 84 -8.75 -3.62 4.61
CA GLY A 84 -9.03 -4.58 5.66
C GLY A 84 -8.02 -5.72 5.68
N VAL A 85 -8.02 -6.49 6.77
CA VAL A 85 -7.22 -7.72 6.89
C VAL A 85 -8.17 -8.91 6.89
N LYS A 86 -7.95 -9.85 5.98
CA LYS A 86 -8.58 -11.18 5.99
C LYS A 86 -7.54 -12.21 6.41
N VAL A 87 -7.87 -13.01 7.42
CA VAL A 87 -7.01 -14.12 7.82
C VAL A 87 -7.38 -15.34 6.99
N GLY A 88 -6.39 -15.89 6.30
CA GLY A 88 -6.50 -17.18 5.61
C GLY A 88 -5.45 -18.16 6.11
N GLY A 89 -5.65 -19.45 5.90
CA GLY A 89 -4.66 -20.48 6.26
C GLY A 89 -5.29 -21.69 6.92
N THR A 90 -4.45 -22.50 7.55
CA THR A 90 -4.87 -23.72 8.25
C THR A 90 -4.95 -23.47 9.75
N ARG A 91 -5.51 -24.43 10.50
CA ARG A 91 -5.57 -24.38 11.98
C ARG A 91 -4.21 -24.15 12.65
N PHE A 92 -3.11 -24.49 11.98
CA PHE A 92 -1.74 -24.41 12.51
C PHE A 92 -0.92 -23.26 11.92
N ARG A 93 -1.42 -22.58 10.88
CA ARG A 93 -0.72 -21.47 10.24
C ARG A 93 -1.71 -20.47 9.67
N ALA A 94 -1.78 -19.32 10.31
CA ALA A 94 -2.56 -18.17 9.86
C ALA A 94 -1.67 -17.20 9.05
N THR A 95 -2.20 -16.72 7.94
CA THR A 95 -1.60 -15.69 7.09
C THR A 95 -2.58 -14.53 6.95
N GLY A 96 -2.12 -13.32 7.28
CA GLY A 96 -2.90 -12.10 7.07
C GLY A 96 -2.78 -11.65 5.61
N TYR A 97 -3.92 -11.53 4.94
CA TYR A 97 -4.05 -10.96 3.61
C TYR A 97 -4.72 -9.59 3.71
N ILE A 98 -4.21 -8.62 2.96
CA ILE A 98 -4.79 -7.30 2.84
C ILE A 98 -5.84 -7.35 1.73
N ASP A 99 -7.00 -6.77 2.00
CA ASP A 99 -8.11 -6.68 1.05
C ASP A 99 -8.71 -5.28 1.07
N LEU A 100 -9.55 -4.96 0.09
CA LEU A 100 -10.30 -3.72 0.05
C LEU A 100 -11.50 -3.79 0.99
N ASP A 101 -11.76 -2.69 1.73
CA ASP A 101 -13.09 -2.43 2.23
C ASP A 101 -13.94 -1.90 1.07
N SER A 102 -14.95 -2.66 0.62
CA SER A 102 -15.64 -2.38 -0.65
C SER A 102 -16.28 -0.99 -0.72
N VAL A 103 -16.76 -0.46 0.41
CA VAL A 103 -17.43 0.85 0.46
C VAL A 103 -16.40 1.97 0.60
N ARG A 104 -15.47 1.85 1.56
CA ARG A 104 -14.52 2.92 1.88
C ARG A 104 -13.41 3.04 0.84
N SER A 105 -13.00 1.94 0.21
CA SER A 105 -12.03 1.99 -0.89
C SER A 105 -12.60 2.71 -2.12
N HIS A 106 -13.88 2.50 -2.43
CA HIS A 106 -14.57 3.21 -3.51
C HIS A 106 -14.66 4.71 -3.19
N ALA A 107 -15.15 5.07 -2.01
CA ALA A 107 -15.24 6.48 -1.57
C ALA A 107 -13.87 7.17 -1.55
N TYR A 108 -12.82 6.46 -1.13
CA TYR A 108 -11.45 6.98 -1.16
C TYR A 108 -10.95 7.27 -2.59
N LEU A 109 -11.22 6.38 -3.54
CA LEU A 109 -10.84 6.59 -4.94
C LEU A 109 -11.63 7.71 -5.61
N ALA A 110 -12.90 7.91 -5.24
CA ALA A 110 -13.73 9.02 -5.71
C ALA A 110 -13.30 10.39 -5.13
N GLY A 111 -12.56 10.39 -4.02
CA GLY A 111 -12.18 11.60 -3.30
C GLY A 111 -13.19 12.04 -2.23
N ASP A 112 -14.23 11.24 -2.01
CA ASP A 112 -15.31 11.52 -1.05
C ASP A 112 -14.93 11.15 0.39
N LEU A 113 -13.85 10.37 0.57
CA LEU A 113 -13.30 10.02 1.88
C LEU A 113 -11.94 10.70 2.09
N PRO A 114 -11.86 11.82 2.83
CA PRO A 114 -10.58 12.43 3.16
C PRO A 114 -9.82 11.54 4.16
N VAL A 115 -8.63 11.09 3.78
CA VAL A 115 -7.70 10.38 4.67
C VAL A 115 -6.45 11.23 4.83
N THR A 116 -6.22 11.70 6.05
CA THR A 116 -5.00 12.44 6.40
C THR A 116 -3.86 11.45 6.58
N LEU A 117 -2.84 11.57 5.72
CA LEU A 117 -1.67 10.69 5.73
C LEU A 117 -0.44 11.50 6.13
N VAL A 118 0.26 11.04 7.17
CA VAL A 118 1.47 11.71 7.68
C VAL A 118 2.63 10.72 7.60
N ILE A 119 3.59 11.01 6.72
CA ILE A 119 4.77 10.16 6.51
C ILE A 119 6.05 10.97 6.79
N PRO A 120 6.83 10.61 7.82
CA PRO A 120 8.10 11.28 8.10
C PRO A 120 9.13 11.04 6.99
N THR A 121 9.96 12.05 6.74
CA THR A 121 11.05 12.00 5.74
C THR A 121 12.20 11.09 6.17
N THR A 122 12.34 10.84 7.47
CA THR A 122 13.38 10.04 8.08
C THR A 122 12.77 9.20 9.17
N TYR A 123 12.77 7.88 8.98
CA TYR A 123 12.65 6.94 10.08
C TYR A 123 14.08 6.70 10.56
N LYS A 124 14.51 7.38 11.63
CA LYS A 124 15.70 6.91 12.35
C LYS A 124 15.25 5.64 13.07
N ARG A 125 15.61 4.47 12.55
CA ARG A 125 15.72 3.31 13.44
C ARG A 125 16.79 3.71 14.45
N GLU A 126 16.42 3.89 15.71
CA GLU A 126 17.43 3.86 16.76
C GLU A 126 18.19 2.54 16.60
N PRO A 127 19.53 2.57 16.55
CA PRO A 127 20.27 1.33 16.62
C PRO A 127 19.80 0.61 17.86
N ALA A 128 19.46 -0.67 17.73
CA ALA A 128 19.23 -1.50 18.91
C ALA A 128 20.49 -1.37 19.77
N THR A 129 20.39 -0.69 20.90
CA THR A 129 21.42 -0.66 21.93
C THR A 129 21.47 -2.04 22.55
N GLY A 130 22.07 -2.97 21.81
CA GLY A 130 22.56 -4.23 22.33
C GLY A 130 24.00 -4.01 22.80
N GLU A 131 24.13 -3.34 23.94
CA GLU A 131 25.30 -3.53 24.81
C GLU A 131 24.85 -4.42 25.98
N GLY A 132 25.57 -5.53 26.18
CA GLY A 132 25.34 -6.52 27.22
C GLY A 132 25.93 -7.87 26.85
#